data_AF-V5Z5K9-F1
#
_entry.id   AF-V5Z5K9-F1
#
_cell.length_a   1.000
_cell.length_b   1.000
_cell.length_c   1.000
_cell.angle_alpha   90.00
_cell.angle_beta   90.00
_cell.angle_gamma   90.00
#
_symmetry.space_group_name_H-M   'P 1'
#
loop_
_entity.id
_entity.type
_entity.pdbx_description
1 polymer ?
#
loop_
_entity_poly.entity_id
_entity_poly.type
_entity_poly.pdbx_seq_one_letter_code
_entity_poly.pdbx_strand_id
1 'polypeptide(L)'
;MRKIISDELPKDSHKHILIKSRERNRHRSMAIALEKTFNRCSEIYAEYELHTAELIEHCKKEGFATGFKLFFSQLVTMLDNYEKIQESRMQSLNENLYNALKSSLHDTVIVERIIHHLQEKCGHQKPLKIIIPESVHLQENTDISHYLFCEENHITVQNGVDSIRFPSDSLCRQWLSEAEAEMVTLNHEIGDLIPDLLDDIAVQLTELRKKDPRIK
;
A
#
# COMPACT_ATOMS: atom_id res chain seq x y z
N MET A 1 66.18 32.55 66.85
CA MET A 1 65.10 33.56 66.72
C MET A 1 65.76 34.94 66.67
N ARG A 2 65.67 35.67 65.55
CA ARG A 2 66.22 37.03 65.44
C ARG A 2 65.16 38.02 65.97
N LYS A 3 65.49 38.85 66.96
CA LYS A 3 64.60 39.92 67.44
C LYS A 3 64.73 41.09 66.46
N ILE A 4 63.69 41.32 65.66
CA ILE A 4 63.58 42.48 64.77
C ILE A 4 63.08 43.65 65.62
N ILE A 5 63.79 44.77 65.58
CA ILE A 5 63.46 45.99 66.34
C ILE A 5 62.62 46.89 65.41
N SER A 6 61.66 47.63 65.97
CA SER A 6 60.68 48.45 65.26
C SER A 6 61.28 49.47 64.26
N ASP A 7 62.54 49.84 64.41
CA ASP A 7 63.26 50.76 63.51
C ASP A 7 63.76 50.12 62.20
N GLU A 8 63.75 48.78 62.10
CA GLU A 8 64.15 48.04 60.89
C GLU A 8 62.98 47.83 59.90
N LEU A 9 61.77 48.27 60.25
CA LEU A 9 60.59 48.12 59.42
C LEU A 9 60.45 49.29 58.41
N PRO A 10 60.07 49.03 57.15
CA PRO A 10 59.84 50.08 56.16
C PRO A 10 58.80 51.10 56.64
N LYS A 11 59.08 52.40 56.43
CA LYS A 11 58.23 53.52 56.89
C LYS A 11 56.80 53.52 56.32
N ASP A 12 56.58 52.80 55.20
CA ASP A 12 55.27 52.63 54.53
C ASP A 12 54.65 51.26 54.85
N SER A 13 54.54 50.91 56.13
CA SER A 13 54.02 49.61 56.60
C SER A 13 52.57 49.32 56.16
N HIS A 14 51.77 50.35 55.90
CA HIS A 14 50.37 50.21 55.44
C HIS A 14 50.22 49.78 53.98
N LYS A 15 51.27 49.87 53.15
CA LYS A 15 51.24 49.42 51.74
C LYS A 15 51.69 47.97 51.55
N HIS A 16 52.33 47.36 52.54
CA HIS A 16 53.00 46.07 52.38
C HIS A 16 52.39 45.02 53.32
N ILE A 17 51.45 44.24 52.79
CA ILE A 17 50.85 43.11 53.52
C ILE A 17 51.92 42.02 53.69
N LEU A 18 52.41 41.83 54.91
CA LEU A 18 53.35 40.77 55.26
C LEU A 18 52.61 39.45 55.48
N ILE A 19 52.48 38.64 54.42
CA ILE A 19 51.95 37.28 54.52
C ILE A 19 53.06 36.35 55.00
N LYS A 20 52.82 35.60 56.08
CA LYS A 20 53.80 34.62 56.59
C LYS A 20 54.08 33.58 55.50
N SER A 21 55.34 33.20 55.30
CA SER A 21 55.76 32.27 54.24
C SER A 21 54.99 30.95 54.25
N ARG A 22 54.62 30.45 55.44
CA ARG A 22 53.79 29.25 55.62
C ARG A 22 52.36 29.42 55.07
N GLU A 23 51.74 30.58 55.27
CA GLU A 23 50.41 30.88 54.73
C GLU A 23 50.47 31.04 53.21
N ARG A 24 51.50 31.72 52.68
CA ARG A 24 51.73 31.85 51.24
C ARG A 24 51.86 30.47 50.57
N ASN A 25 52.60 29.55 51.18
CA ASN A 25 52.77 28.19 50.65
C ASN A 25 51.46 27.39 50.73
N ARG A 26 50.67 27.54 51.81
CA ARG A 26 49.36 26.90 51.94
C ARG A 26 48.36 27.41 50.89
N HIS A 27 48.31 28.72 50.64
CA HIS A 27 47.45 29.28 49.61
C HIS A 27 47.88 28.84 48.21
N ARG A 28 49.19 28.75 47.94
CA ARG A 28 49.70 28.20 46.67
C ARG A 28 49.34 26.73 46.48
N SER A 29 49.55 25.88 47.49
CA SER A 29 49.18 24.46 47.39
C SER A 29 47.68 24.28 47.18
N MET A 30 46.86 25.10 47.84
CA MET A 30 45.40 25.07 47.67
C MET A 30 44.98 25.56 46.29
N ALA A 31 45.58 26.63 45.77
CA ALA A 31 45.33 27.11 44.41
C ALA A 31 45.70 26.05 43.36
N ILE A 32 46.86 25.38 43.50
CA ILE A 32 47.27 24.28 42.62
C ILE A 32 46.30 23.10 42.69
N ALA A 33 45.83 22.74 43.90
CA ALA A 33 44.83 21.68 44.05
C ALA A 33 43.50 22.04 43.39
N LEU A 34 43.04 23.28 43.56
CA LEU A 34 41.82 23.79 42.92
C LEU A 34 41.92 23.81 41.40
N GLU A 35 43.06 24.26 40.86
CA GLU A 35 43.32 24.25 39.41
C GLU A 35 43.32 22.83 38.85
N LYS A 36 43.94 21.87 39.55
CA LYS A 36 43.89 20.45 39.17
C LYS A 36 42.47 19.90 39.20
N THR A 37 41.68 20.20 40.23
CA THR A 37 40.28 19.76 40.29
C THR A 37 39.43 20.41 39.22
N PHE A 38 39.65 21.70 38.92
CA PHE A 38 38.94 22.42 37.87
C PHE A 38 39.23 21.81 36.49
N ASN A 39 40.50 21.56 36.18
CA ASN A 39 40.91 20.91 34.94
C ASN A 39 40.29 19.51 34.83
N ARG A 40 40.31 18.72 35.91
CA ARG A 40 39.69 17.39 35.92
C ARG A 40 38.18 17.45 35.72
N CYS A 41 37.50 18.41 36.33
CA CYS A 41 36.06 18.62 36.11
C CYS A 41 35.77 19.05 34.67
N SER A 42 36.64 19.88 34.07
CA SER A 42 36.51 20.29 32.67
C SER A 42 36.69 19.11 31.70
N GLU A 43 37.64 18.21 31.96
CA GLU A 43 37.82 16.98 31.17
C GLU A 43 36.58 16.08 31.24
N ILE A 44 36.08 15.83 32.46
CA ILE A 44 34.88 15.01 32.67
C ILE A 44 33.67 15.63 31.96
N TYR A 45 33.54 16.95 31.99
CA TYR A 45 32.46 17.64 31.30
C TYR A 45 32.55 17.48 29.79
N ALA A 46 33.74 17.63 29.20
CA ALA A 46 33.95 17.43 27.77
C ALA A 46 33.69 15.98 27.33
N GLU A 47 34.12 14.99 28.12
CA GLU A 47 33.83 13.57 27.87
C GLU A 47 32.32 13.29 27.91
N TYR A 48 31.61 13.88 28.88
CA TYR A 48 30.17 13.75 29.00
C TYR A 48 29.42 14.41 27.82
N GLU A 49 29.83 15.60 27.40
CA GLU A 49 29.24 16.26 26.21
C GLU A 49 29.42 15.41 24.95
N LEU A 50 30.61 14.84 24.75
CA LEU A 50 30.87 13.94 23.62
C LEU A 50 29.98 12.70 23.67
N HIS A 51 29.91 12.03 24.84
CA HIS A 51 29.06 10.85 24.99
C HIS A 51 27.57 11.18 24.78
N THR A 52 27.09 12.31 25.27
CA THR A 52 25.69 12.71 25.07
C THR A 52 25.38 13.00 23.60
N ALA A 53 26.31 13.61 22.86
CA ALA A 53 26.16 13.82 21.43
C ALA A 53 26.08 12.49 20.66
N GLU A 54 26.97 11.53 20.97
CA GLU A 54 26.95 10.19 20.36
C GLU A 54 25.64 9.45 20.67
N LEU A 55 25.16 9.52 21.91
CA LEU A 55 23.91 8.87 22.32
C LEU A 55 22.71 9.46 21.57
N ILE A 56 22.65 10.78 21.42
CA ILE A 56 21.59 11.46 20.65
C ILE A 56 21.64 11.03 19.17
N GLU A 57 22.83 10.92 18.59
CA GLU A 57 22.98 10.46 17.20
C GLU A 57 22.51 9.01 17.04
N HIS A 58 22.88 8.14 17.97
CA HIS A 58 22.46 6.74 17.99
C HIS A 58 20.93 6.62 18.11
N CYS A 59 20.32 7.29 19.09
CA CYS A 59 18.88 7.28 19.27
C CYS A 59 18.13 7.83 18.05
N LYS A 60 18.67 8.85 17.37
CA LYS A 60 18.12 9.34 16.10
C LYS A 60 18.17 8.26 15.03
N LYS A 61 19.33 7.62 14.83
CA LYS A 61 19.49 6.54 13.83
C LYS A 61 18.55 5.37 14.09
N GLU A 62 18.45 4.92 15.33
CA GLU A 62 17.52 3.84 15.72
C GLU A 62 16.05 4.24 15.54
N GLY A 63 15.70 5.47 15.92
CA GLY A 63 14.36 6.03 15.72
C GLY A 63 13.98 6.08 14.24
N PHE A 64 14.88 6.56 13.38
CA PHE A 64 14.69 6.55 11.93
C PHE A 64 14.54 5.13 11.40
N ALA A 65 15.44 4.21 11.77
CA ALA A 65 15.38 2.82 11.30
C ALA A 65 14.05 2.13 11.68
N THR A 66 13.59 2.37 12.91
CA THR A 66 12.31 1.83 13.41
C THR A 66 11.13 2.46 12.69
N GLY A 67 11.15 3.78 12.47
CA GLY A 67 10.12 4.49 11.72
C GLY A 67 10.02 4.01 10.27
N PHE A 68 11.16 3.84 9.59
CA PHE A 68 11.20 3.28 8.23
C PHE A 68 10.64 1.85 8.19
N LYS A 69 11.02 0.99 9.15
CA LYS A 69 10.48 -0.37 9.23
C LYS A 69 8.96 -0.37 9.40
N LEU A 70 8.43 0.48 10.28
CA LEU A 70 6.99 0.63 10.50
C LEU A 70 6.28 1.10 9.22
N PHE A 71 6.81 2.14 8.57
CA PHE A 71 6.26 2.66 7.31
C PHE A 71 6.17 1.57 6.25
N PHE A 72 7.25 0.83 5.99
CA PHE A 72 7.23 -0.24 4.98
C PHE A 72 6.31 -1.39 5.38
N SER A 73 6.25 -1.75 6.66
CA SER A 73 5.32 -2.78 7.11
C SER A 73 3.84 -2.38 6.88
N GLN A 74 3.51 -1.11 7.09
CA GLN A 74 2.18 -0.59 6.81
C GLN A 74 1.90 -0.52 5.31
N LEU A 75 2.89 -0.09 4.51
CA LEU A 75 2.78 -0.04 3.06
C LEU A 75 2.49 -1.44 2.48
N VAL A 76 3.25 -2.45 2.86
CA VAL A 76 3.03 -3.85 2.42
C VAL A 76 1.64 -4.31 2.82
N THR A 77 1.24 -4.10 4.08
CA THR A 77 -0.11 -4.48 4.54
C THR A 77 -1.22 -3.78 3.75
N MET A 78 -1.02 -2.52 3.37
CA MET A 78 -1.98 -1.77 2.56
C MET A 78 -2.07 -2.32 1.13
N LEU A 79 -0.95 -2.67 0.53
CA LEU A 79 -0.87 -3.26 -0.82
C LEU A 79 -1.54 -4.65 -0.85
N ASP A 80 -1.25 -5.51 0.13
CA ASP A 80 -1.91 -6.83 0.27
C ASP A 80 -3.43 -6.69 0.43
N ASN A 81 -3.90 -5.69 1.18
CA ASN A 81 -5.32 -5.42 1.33
C ASN A 81 -5.94 -4.92 0.02
N TYR A 82 -5.21 -4.14 -0.76
CA TYR A 82 -5.67 -3.65 -2.04
C TYR A 82 -5.84 -4.80 -3.05
N GLU A 83 -4.88 -5.73 -3.10
CA GLU A 83 -4.95 -6.93 -3.93
C GLU A 83 -6.23 -7.74 -3.65
N LYS A 84 -6.52 -8.02 -2.37
CA LYS A 84 -7.75 -8.73 -1.97
C LYS A 84 -9.02 -8.00 -2.38
N ILE A 85 -9.04 -6.68 -2.25
CA ILE A 85 -10.19 -5.86 -2.69
C ILE A 85 -10.36 -5.97 -4.21
N GLN A 86 -9.25 -5.98 -4.95
CA GLN A 86 -9.28 -6.08 -6.41
C GLN A 86 -9.79 -7.44 -6.87
N GLU A 87 -9.36 -8.54 -6.24
CA GLU A 87 -9.90 -9.88 -6.49
C GLU A 87 -11.42 -9.94 -6.24
N SER A 88 -11.88 -9.38 -5.12
CA SER A 88 -13.31 -9.32 -4.79
C SER A 88 -14.11 -8.51 -5.83
N ARG A 89 -13.57 -7.39 -6.32
CA ARG A 89 -14.19 -6.60 -7.38
C ARG A 89 -14.28 -7.38 -8.69
N MET A 90 -13.25 -8.13 -9.03
CA MET A 90 -13.23 -8.96 -10.25
C MET A 90 -14.28 -10.06 -10.19
N GLN A 91 -14.39 -10.75 -9.05
CA GLN A 91 -15.44 -11.76 -8.83
C GLN A 91 -16.84 -11.15 -8.97
N SER A 92 -17.08 -10.00 -8.33
CA SER A 92 -18.36 -9.30 -8.44
C SER A 92 -18.67 -8.85 -9.86
N LEU A 93 -17.66 -8.38 -10.61
CA LEU A 93 -17.83 -8.03 -12.02
C LEU A 93 -18.26 -9.25 -12.85
N ASN A 94 -17.62 -10.40 -12.68
CA ASN A 94 -17.96 -11.63 -13.40
C ASN A 94 -19.39 -12.09 -13.09
N GLU A 95 -19.80 -12.06 -11.83
CA GLU A 95 -21.19 -12.38 -11.44
C GLU A 95 -22.20 -11.40 -12.06
N ASN A 96 -21.88 -10.10 -12.04
CA ASN A 96 -22.73 -9.08 -12.63
C ASN A 96 -22.84 -9.24 -14.15
N LEU A 97 -21.74 -9.55 -14.84
CA LEU A 97 -21.72 -9.83 -16.27
C LEU A 97 -22.56 -11.07 -16.60
N TYR A 98 -22.39 -12.16 -15.85
CA TYR A 98 -23.21 -13.36 -16.04
C TYR A 98 -24.70 -13.08 -15.87
N ASN A 99 -25.07 -12.36 -14.81
CA ASN A 99 -26.46 -12.00 -14.52
C ASN A 99 -27.04 -11.07 -15.59
N ALA A 100 -26.28 -10.07 -16.03
CA ALA A 100 -26.69 -9.15 -17.08
C ALA A 100 -26.86 -9.85 -18.44
N LEU A 101 -25.97 -10.79 -18.76
CA LEU A 101 -26.05 -11.56 -20.01
C LEU A 101 -27.25 -12.51 -19.97
N LYS A 102 -27.49 -13.17 -18.83
CA LYS A 102 -28.66 -14.02 -18.63
C LYS A 102 -29.96 -13.22 -18.68
N SER A 103 -30.01 -12.02 -18.09
CA SER A 103 -31.21 -11.17 -18.14
C SER A 103 -31.46 -10.61 -19.55
N SER A 104 -30.39 -10.29 -20.29
CA SER A 104 -30.47 -9.83 -21.68
C SER A 104 -31.14 -10.85 -22.61
N LEU A 105 -31.03 -12.16 -22.33
CA LEU A 105 -31.75 -13.20 -23.09
C LEU A 105 -33.27 -13.24 -22.84
N HIS A 106 -33.78 -12.39 -21.95
CA HIS A 106 -35.21 -12.17 -21.74
C HIS A 106 -35.70 -10.85 -22.38
N ASP A 107 -34.78 -10.04 -22.91
CA ASP A 107 -35.11 -8.83 -23.64
C ASP A 107 -35.85 -9.20 -24.92
N THR A 108 -37.00 -8.57 -25.13
CA THR A 108 -37.93 -8.85 -26.20
C THR A 108 -37.29 -8.66 -27.57
N VAL A 109 -36.47 -7.63 -27.74
CA VAL A 109 -35.77 -7.33 -29.01
C VAL A 109 -34.75 -8.42 -29.34
N ILE A 110 -34.06 -8.94 -28.32
CA ILE A 110 -33.04 -9.98 -28.48
C ILE A 110 -33.71 -11.32 -28.75
N VAL A 111 -34.76 -11.65 -28.00
CA VAL A 111 -35.54 -12.88 -28.18
C VAL A 111 -36.15 -12.93 -29.59
N GLU A 112 -36.75 -11.84 -30.07
CA GLU A 112 -37.28 -11.73 -31.44
C GLU A 112 -36.20 -12.02 -32.48
N ARG A 113 -35.00 -11.48 -32.30
CA ARG A 113 -33.89 -11.68 -33.22
C ARG A 113 -33.36 -13.11 -33.20
N ILE A 114 -33.31 -13.74 -32.02
CA ILE A 114 -32.98 -15.17 -31.86
C ILE A 114 -34.02 -16.02 -32.59
N ILE A 115 -35.31 -15.75 -32.36
CA ILE A 115 -36.42 -16.45 -33.02
C ILE A 115 -36.30 -16.32 -34.54
N HIS A 116 -36.09 -15.11 -35.06
CA HIS A 116 -35.93 -14.86 -36.49
C HIS A 116 -34.81 -15.73 -37.10
N HIS A 117 -33.63 -15.76 -36.48
CA HIS A 117 -32.53 -16.60 -36.97
C HIS A 117 -32.81 -18.10 -36.87
N LEU A 118 -33.51 -18.56 -35.82
CA LEU A 118 -33.94 -19.95 -35.73
C LEU A 118 -34.97 -20.31 -36.81
N GLN A 119 -35.89 -19.40 -37.13
CA GLN A 119 -36.88 -19.57 -38.20
C GLN A 119 -36.24 -19.61 -39.60
N GLU A 120 -35.21 -18.80 -39.85
CA GLU A 120 -34.40 -18.87 -41.07
C GLU A 120 -33.74 -20.24 -41.24
N LYS A 121 -33.22 -20.82 -40.15
CA LYS A 121 -32.57 -22.13 -40.17
C LYS A 121 -33.55 -23.30 -40.29
N CYS A 122 -34.76 -23.19 -39.73
CA CYS A 122 -35.82 -24.21 -39.84
C CYS A 122 -36.58 -24.20 -41.18
N GLY A 123 -36.41 -23.16 -41.99
CA GLY A 123 -37.14 -22.97 -43.25
C GLY A 123 -38.57 -22.46 -43.05
N HIS A 124 -38.96 -21.45 -43.83
CA HIS A 124 -40.20 -20.68 -43.63
C HIS A 124 -41.51 -21.36 -44.12
N GLN A 125 -41.47 -22.64 -44.50
CA GLN A 125 -42.54 -23.25 -45.31
C GLN A 125 -43.65 -23.98 -44.53
N LYS A 126 -43.60 -24.05 -43.20
CA LYS A 126 -44.58 -24.78 -42.36
C LYS A 126 -44.95 -23.97 -41.11
N PRO A 127 -46.10 -24.23 -40.46
CA PRO A 127 -46.44 -23.57 -39.20
C PRO A 127 -45.39 -23.91 -38.15
N LEU A 128 -44.65 -22.90 -37.71
CA LEU A 128 -43.61 -23.02 -36.69
C LEU A 128 -44.25 -22.79 -35.32
N LYS A 129 -44.04 -23.72 -34.39
CA LYS A 129 -44.34 -23.49 -32.98
C LYS A 129 -43.10 -22.91 -32.30
N ILE A 130 -43.29 -21.82 -31.57
CA ILE A 130 -42.22 -21.12 -30.88
C ILE A 130 -42.44 -21.32 -29.38
N ILE A 131 -41.47 -21.87 -28.68
CA ILE A 131 -41.48 -22.06 -27.23
C ILE A 131 -40.53 -21.03 -26.63
N ILE A 132 -41.01 -20.20 -25.71
CA ILE A 132 -40.22 -19.15 -25.04
C ILE A 132 -40.43 -19.18 -23.52
N PRO A 133 -39.49 -18.61 -22.75
CA PRO A 133 -39.67 -18.43 -21.31
C PRO A 133 -40.87 -17.52 -20.99
N GLU A 134 -41.60 -17.82 -19.92
CA GLU A 134 -42.76 -17.02 -19.46
C GLU A 134 -42.37 -15.59 -19.06
N SER A 135 -41.13 -15.38 -18.67
CA SER A 135 -40.57 -14.06 -18.34
C SER A 135 -40.39 -13.12 -19.54
N VAL A 136 -40.59 -13.59 -20.78
CA VAL A 136 -40.49 -12.78 -21.99
C VAL A 136 -41.85 -12.12 -22.30
N HIS A 137 -41.88 -10.79 -22.34
CA HIS A 137 -43.08 -10.03 -22.70
C HIS A 137 -43.15 -9.78 -24.22
N LEU A 138 -44.00 -10.52 -24.93
CA LEU A 138 -44.21 -10.25 -26.37
C LEU A 138 -44.87 -8.87 -26.59
N GLN A 139 -44.59 -8.25 -27.74
CA GLN A 139 -45.22 -6.98 -28.12
C GLN A 139 -46.74 -7.16 -28.35
N GLU A 140 -47.52 -6.12 -28.07
CA GLU A 140 -49.01 -6.12 -28.07
C GLU A 140 -49.65 -6.59 -29.39
N ASN A 141 -48.93 -6.53 -30.50
CA ASN A 141 -49.44 -6.90 -31.84
C ASN A 141 -48.96 -8.29 -32.33
N THR A 142 -48.33 -9.08 -31.48
CA THR A 142 -47.78 -10.39 -31.88
C THR A 142 -48.87 -11.45 -31.90
N ASP A 143 -48.98 -12.22 -32.99
CA ASP A 143 -49.91 -13.34 -33.06
C ASP A 143 -49.47 -14.49 -32.13
N ILE A 144 -50.16 -14.63 -30.98
CA ILE A 144 -49.83 -15.58 -29.91
C ILE A 144 -50.21 -17.02 -30.29
N SER A 145 -50.98 -17.23 -31.38
CA SER A 145 -51.50 -18.54 -31.80
C SER A 145 -50.44 -19.64 -31.95
N HIS A 146 -49.18 -19.23 -32.20
CA HIS A 146 -48.05 -20.13 -32.45
C HIS A 146 -47.02 -20.15 -31.31
N TYR A 147 -47.28 -19.45 -30.20
CA TYR A 147 -46.38 -19.36 -29.05
C TYR A 147 -46.81 -20.29 -27.90
N LEU A 148 -45.82 -20.92 -27.28
CA LEU A 148 -45.96 -21.67 -26.04
C LEU A 148 -44.99 -21.07 -25.02
N PHE A 149 -45.49 -20.82 -23.82
CA PHE A 149 -44.67 -20.31 -22.72
C PHE A 149 -44.26 -21.48 -21.82
N CYS A 150 -43.00 -21.48 -21.40
CA CYS A 150 -42.43 -22.50 -20.53
C CYS A 150 -41.71 -21.85 -19.34
N GLU A 151 -41.64 -22.56 -18.22
CA GLU A 151 -40.84 -22.15 -17.05
C GLU A 151 -39.32 -22.30 -17.30
N GLU A 152 -38.92 -23.09 -18.30
CA GLU A 152 -37.52 -23.29 -18.64
C GLU A 152 -36.95 -22.10 -19.45
N ASN A 153 -35.69 -21.72 -19.16
CA ASN A 153 -34.98 -20.61 -19.79
C ASN A 153 -34.43 -20.95 -21.20
N HIS A 154 -35.25 -21.53 -22.06
CA HIS A 154 -34.83 -21.93 -23.40
C HIS A 154 -35.82 -21.49 -24.47
N ILE A 155 -35.26 -20.97 -25.57
CA ILE A 155 -36.02 -20.60 -26.77
C ILE A 155 -35.93 -21.77 -27.73
N THR A 156 -37.07 -22.31 -28.16
CA THR A 156 -37.11 -23.45 -29.09
C THR A 156 -38.05 -23.13 -30.24
N VAL A 157 -37.62 -23.42 -31.47
CA VAL A 157 -38.47 -23.35 -32.66
C VAL A 157 -38.67 -24.77 -33.17
N GLN A 158 -39.94 -25.17 -33.30
CA GLN A 158 -40.33 -26.49 -33.76
C GLN A 158 -41.15 -26.39 -35.05
N ASN A 159 -40.66 -27.04 -36.09
CA ASN A 159 -41.43 -27.44 -37.25
C ASN A 159 -41.93 -28.87 -37.00
N GLY A 160 -43.07 -29.31 -37.53
CA GLY A 160 -43.69 -30.61 -37.19
C GLY A 160 -42.80 -31.86 -37.38
N VAL A 161 -41.60 -31.74 -37.93
CA VAL A 161 -40.57 -32.79 -38.08
C VAL A 161 -39.27 -32.47 -37.33
N ASP A 162 -38.90 -31.18 -37.18
CA ASP A 162 -37.58 -30.74 -36.68
C ASP A 162 -37.74 -29.74 -35.53
N SER A 163 -36.90 -29.83 -34.50
CA SER A 163 -36.82 -28.85 -33.43
C SER A 163 -35.40 -28.31 -33.28
N ILE A 164 -35.29 -26.98 -33.16
CA ILE A 164 -34.02 -26.31 -32.89
C ILE A 164 -34.16 -25.54 -31.58
N ARG A 165 -33.29 -25.86 -30.63
CA ARG A 165 -33.20 -25.21 -29.31
C ARG A 165 -32.03 -24.24 -29.29
N PHE A 166 -32.27 -23.02 -28.82
CA PHE A 166 -31.22 -22.05 -28.54
C PHE A 166 -30.45 -22.48 -27.29
N PRO A 167 -29.13 -22.73 -27.39
CA PRO A 167 -28.35 -23.27 -26.30
C PRO A 167 -27.84 -22.13 -25.38
N SER A 168 -28.78 -21.44 -24.72
CA SER A 168 -28.56 -20.25 -23.89
C SER A 168 -27.43 -20.43 -22.87
N ASP A 169 -27.55 -21.41 -21.98
CA ASP A 169 -26.59 -21.58 -20.88
C ASP A 169 -25.16 -21.90 -21.35
N SER A 170 -25.00 -22.73 -22.39
CA SER A 170 -23.68 -23.04 -22.93
C SER A 170 -23.06 -21.86 -23.66
N LEU A 171 -23.85 -21.06 -24.39
CA LEU A 171 -23.37 -19.85 -25.05
C LEU A 171 -22.95 -18.78 -24.03
N CYS A 172 -23.76 -18.57 -22.98
CA CYS A 172 -23.40 -17.67 -21.89
C CYS A 172 -22.06 -18.05 -21.26
N ARG A 173 -21.86 -19.34 -20.98
CA ARG A 173 -20.59 -19.85 -20.42
C ARG A 173 -19.43 -19.70 -21.39
N GLN A 174 -19.65 -19.96 -22.67
CA GLN A 174 -18.62 -19.82 -23.69
C GLN A 174 -18.18 -18.36 -23.85
N TRP A 175 -19.12 -17.42 -23.98
CA TRP A 175 -18.81 -16.00 -24.10
C TRP A 175 -18.11 -15.46 -22.85
N LEU A 176 -18.48 -15.93 -21.66
CA LEU A 176 -17.76 -15.57 -20.44
C LEU A 176 -16.35 -16.16 -20.41
N SER A 177 -16.16 -17.40 -20.84
CA SER A 177 -14.84 -18.01 -20.92
C SER A 177 -13.93 -17.30 -21.93
N GLU A 178 -14.49 -16.84 -23.05
CA GLU A 178 -13.77 -16.07 -24.07
C GLU A 178 -13.40 -14.67 -23.53
N ALA A 179 -14.35 -13.99 -22.88
CA ALA A 179 -14.09 -12.70 -22.23
C ALA A 179 -13.03 -12.84 -21.12
N GLU A 180 -13.11 -13.88 -20.30
CA GLU A 180 -12.13 -14.15 -19.25
C GLU A 180 -10.74 -14.37 -19.84
N ALA A 181 -10.62 -15.14 -20.93
CA ALA A 181 -9.35 -15.36 -21.63
C ALA A 181 -8.75 -14.05 -22.17
N GLU A 182 -9.57 -13.13 -22.67
CA GLU A 182 -9.11 -11.79 -23.09
C GLU A 182 -8.71 -10.90 -21.89
N MET A 183 -9.31 -11.11 -20.72
CA MET A 183 -8.98 -10.35 -19.50
C MET A 183 -7.77 -10.91 -18.74
N VAL A 184 -7.30 -12.12 -19.03
CA VAL A 184 -6.12 -12.72 -18.36
C VAL A 184 -4.90 -11.82 -18.47
N THR A 185 -4.64 -11.24 -19.65
CA THR A 185 -3.48 -10.35 -19.87
C THR A 185 -3.58 -9.08 -19.04
N LEU A 186 -4.74 -8.41 -19.05
CA LEU A 186 -5.01 -7.23 -18.24
C LEU A 186 -4.91 -7.54 -16.73
N ASN A 187 -5.42 -8.70 -16.29
CA ASN A 187 -5.35 -9.11 -14.89
C ASN A 187 -3.92 -9.40 -14.47
N HIS A 188 -3.11 -9.98 -15.35
CA HIS A 188 -1.69 -10.19 -15.10
C HIS A 188 -0.93 -8.86 -15.01
N GLU A 189 -1.14 -7.94 -15.96
CA GLU A 189 -0.55 -6.59 -15.93
C GLU A 189 -0.93 -5.83 -14.66
N ILE A 190 -2.19 -5.94 -14.21
CA ILE A 190 -2.65 -5.31 -12.97
C ILE A 190 -1.98 -5.97 -11.75
N GLY A 191 -1.81 -7.30 -11.76
CA GLY A 191 -1.16 -8.04 -10.69
C GLY A 191 0.31 -7.66 -10.50
N ASP A 192 1.01 -7.36 -11.60
CA ASP A 192 2.44 -7.04 -11.57
C ASP A 192 2.73 -5.59 -11.13
N LEU A 193 1.74 -4.69 -11.17
CA LEU A 193 1.89 -3.27 -10.77
C LEU A 193 2.43 -3.08 -9.34
N ILE A 194 1.98 -3.92 -8.40
CA ILE A 194 2.38 -3.82 -6.99
C ILE A 194 3.84 -4.28 -6.81
N PRO A 195 4.23 -5.49 -7.27
CA PRO A 195 5.62 -5.92 -7.32
C PRO A 195 6.55 -4.90 -8.00
N ASP A 196 6.18 -4.42 -9.19
CA ASP A 196 6.99 -3.48 -9.97
C ASP A 196 7.24 -2.18 -9.22
N LEU A 197 6.19 -1.63 -8.58
CA LEU A 197 6.32 -0.42 -7.77
C LEU A 197 7.25 -0.65 -6.56
N LEU A 198 7.18 -1.81 -5.91
CA LEU A 198 8.05 -2.14 -4.78
C LEU A 198 9.51 -2.27 -5.21
N ASP A 199 9.76 -2.88 -6.37
CA ASP A 199 11.10 -3.00 -6.96
C ASP A 199 11.65 -1.63 -7.33
N ASP A 200 10.85 -0.75 -7.95
CA ASP A 200 11.23 0.62 -8.25
C ASP A 200 11.61 1.41 -7.00
N ILE A 201 10.83 1.27 -5.93
CA ILE A 201 11.14 1.88 -4.62
C ILE A 201 12.47 1.33 -4.09
N ALA A 202 12.69 0.02 -4.16
CA ALA A 202 13.93 -0.60 -3.69
C ALA A 202 15.16 -0.11 -4.49
N VAL A 203 15.03 0.04 -5.81
CA VAL A 203 16.08 0.60 -6.68
C VAL A 203 16.39 2.03 -6.27
N GLN A 204 15.38 2.90 -6.13
CA GLN A 204 15.57 4.31 -5.75
C GLN A 204 16.25 4.45 -4.38
N LEU A 205 15.84 3.66 -3.38
CA LEU A 205 16.48 3.65 -2.06
C LEU A 205 17.95 3.22 -2.13
N THR A 206 18.25 2.24 -2.98
CA THR A 206 19.61 1.75 -3.18
C THR A 206 20.49 2.78 -3.89
N GLU A 207 19.94 3.53 -4.84
CA GLU A 207 20.64 4.63 -5.52
C GLU A 207 20.91 5.81 -4.59
N LEU A 208 19.94 6.18 -3.74
CA LEU A 208 20.12 7.22 -2.74
C LEU A 208 21.27 6.89 -1.78
N ARG A 209 21.40 5.61 -1.37
CA ARG A 209 22.54 5.14 -0.57
C ARG A 209 23.88 5.32 -1.29
N LYS A 210 23.94 5.11 -2.61
CA LYS A 210 25.17 5.23 -3.40
C LYS A 210 25.58 6.69 -3.65
N LYS A 211 24.63 7.63 -3.64
CA LYS A 211 24.85 9.06 -3.90
C LYS A 211 25.33 9.86 -2.69
N ASP A 212 25.36 9.29 -1.49
CA ASP A 212 25.82 9.99 -0.29
C ASP A 212 27.30 9.63 0.04
N PRO A 213 28.29 10.46 -0.35
CA PRO A 213 29.71 10.18 -0.09
C PRO A 213 30.11 10.36 1.39
N ARG A 214 29.17 10.67 2.29
CA ARG A 214 29.42 10.91 3.72
C ARG A 214 29.18 9.69 4.61
N ILE A 215 28.69 8.57 4.05
CA ILE A 215 28.57 7.30 4.76
C ILE A 215 29.77 6.43 4.37
N LYS A 216 30.89 6.62 5.07
CA LYS A 216 32.01 5.68 5.15
C LYS A 216 32.21 5.28 6.61
#